data_AF-A0A9D2LKK5-F1
#
_entry.id   AF-A0A9D2LKK5-F1
#
_cell.length_a   1.000
_cell.length_b   1.000
_cell.length_c   1.000
_cell.angle_alpha   90.00
_cell.angle_beta   90.00
_cell.angle_gamma   90.00
#
_symmetry.space_group_name_H-M   'P 1'
#
loop_
_entity.id
_entity.type
_entity.pdbx_description
1 polymer ?
#
loop_
_entity_poly.entity_id
_entity_poly.type
_entity_poly.pdbx_seq_one_letter_code
_entity_poly.pdbx_strand_id
1 'polypeptide(L)'
;MRGRILAVLVPVLLLSACGGREVSLEELRQQAADGAYVLSVDADVEAGRDTWMDFYEAAQAGEDAEVTLVSWYSGDPFDVSRQDRFYTYHLSFADGVYTLTAPISEEESVLETYACLLCFAEEPLARSEARYQEVIAYVLADDADLTWREVVGNMGRSPVDGPLYIRERIIYSEYVYAAEAEPS
;
A
#
# COMPACT_ATOMS: atom_id res chain seq x y z
N MET A 1 34.63 0.48 16.58
CA MET A 1 33.95 -0.74 16.07
C MET A 1 32.63 -0.86 16.82
N ARG A 2 31.52 -0.51 16.17
CA ARG A 2 30.17 -0.70 16.68
C ARG A 2 29.37 -1.36 15.56
N GLY A 3 28.73 -2.46 15.90
CA GLY A 3 28.22 -3.47 14.97
C GLY A 3 27.21 -2.89 14.00
N ARG A 4 27.46 -3.14 12.71
CA ARG A 4 26.46 -2.99 11.66
C ARG A 4 25.47 -4.12 11.86
N ILE A 5 24.26 -3.81 12.31
CA ILE A 5 23.14 -4.74 12.22
C ILE A 5 22.83 -4.79 10.73
N LEU A 6 23.28 -5.85 10.07
CA LEU A 6 22.81 -6.18 8.73
C LEU A 6 21.33 -6.52 8.88
N ALA A 7 20.46 -5.61 8.45
CA ALA A 7 19.08 -5.93 8.15
C ALA A 7 19.12 -7.11 7.18
N VAL A 8 18.62 -8.26 7.64
CA VAL A 8 18.49 -9.45 6.82
C VAL A 8 17.35 -9.15 5.85
N LEU A 9 17.70 -8.63 4.68
CA LEU A 9 16.85 -8.69 3.49
C LEU A 9 16.50 -10.16 3.27
N VAL A 10 15.36 -10.60 3.79
CA VAL A 10 14.76 -11.87 3.42
C VAL A 10 14.23 -11.65 2.00
N PRO A 11 14.84 -12.25 0.96
CA PRO A 11 14.29 -12.15 -0.37
C PRO A 11 13.04 -13.02 -0.37
N VAL A 12 11.87 -12.40 -0.23
CA VAL A 12 10.58 -13.04 -0.51
C VAL A 12 10.48 -13.15 -2.04
N LEU A 13 11.23 -14.10 -2.60
CA LEU A 13 11.15 -14.51 -3.99
C LEU A 13 9.83 -15.29 -4.17
N LEU A 14 8.72 -14.57 -4.33
CA LEU A 14 7.45 -15.15 -4.76
C LEU A 14 7.51 -15.36 -6.28
N LEU A 15 8.13 -16.47 -6.64
CA LEU A 15 8.28 -16.99 -8.00
C LEU A 15 6.90 -17.25 -8.62
N SER A 16 6.60 -16.56 -9.72
CA SER A 16 5.50 -16.92 -10.62
C SER A 16 5.96 -16.91 -12.07
N ALA A 17 6.94 -17.76 -12.37
CA ALA A 17 7.15 -18.25 -13.72
C ALA A 17 7.43 -19.76 -13.66
N CYS A 18 6.64 -20.54 -14.40
CA CYS A 18 6.75 -22.00 -14.58
C CYS A 18 6.44 -22.88 -13.35
N GLY A 19 5.15 -23.10 -13.07
CA GLY A 19 4.69 -24.25 -12.26
C GLY A 19 4.93 -24.17 -10.75
N GLY A 20 5.09 -22.96 -10.22
CA GLY A 20 5.15 -22.70 -8.78
C GLY A 20 3.81 -22.98 -8.08
N ARG A 21 3.87 -23.33 -6.80
CA ARG A 21 2.69 -23.53 -5.95
C ARG A 21 1.89 -22.23 -5.91
N GLU A 22 0.62 -22.30 -6.30
CA GLU A 22 -0.33 -21.19 -6.17
C GLU A 22 -0.39 -20.80 -4.68
N VAL A 23 0.04 -19.59 -4.34
CA VAL A 23 0.03 -19.10 -2.96
C VAL A 23 -1.41 -18.74 -2.61
N SER A 24 -1.96 -19.40 -1.60
CA SER A 24 -3.33 -19.14 -1.17
C SER A 24 -3.43 -17.85 -0.35
N LEU A 25 -4.59 -17.19 -0.38
CA LEU A 25 -4.86 -16.02 0.46
C LEU A 25 -4.64 -16.29 1.95
N GLU A 26 -4.94 -17.50 2.43
CA GLU A 26 -4.71 -17.87 3.84
C GLU A 26 -3.22 -17.89 4.20
N GLU A 27 -2.37 -18.37 3.28
CA GLU A 27 -0.92 -18.33 3.47
C GLU A 27 -0.41 -16.89 3.47
N LEU A 28 -1.01 -16.00 2.69
CA LEU A 28 -0.67 -14.58 2.70
C LEU A 28 -1.04 -13.91 4.02
N ARG A 29 -2.25 -14.19 4.53
CA ARG A 29 -2.72 -13.69 5.83
C ARG A 29 -1.81 -14.08 6.96
N GLN A 30 -1.40 -15.35 7.02
CA GLN A 30 -0.52 -15.84 8.06
C GLN A 30 0.84 -15.13 8.03
N GLN A 31 1.44 -14.98 6.85
CA GLN A 31 2.74 -14.30 6.71
C GLN A 31 2.65 -12.80 7.04
N ALA A 32 1.57 -12.13 6.65
CA ALA A 32 1.34 -10.74 7.02
C ALA A 32 1.14 -10.57 8.53
N ALA A 33 0.42 -11.49 9.17
CA ALA A 33 0.26 -11.52 10.63
C ALA A 33 1.59 -11.78 11.36
N ASP A 34 2.50 -12.53 10.75
CA ASP A 34 3.86 -12.77 11.24
C ASP A 34 4.82 -11.59 10.95
N GLY A 35 4.33 -10.50 10.34
CA GLY A 35 5.06 -9.26 10.09
C GLY A 35 5.93 -9.25 8.84
N ALA A 36 5.71 -10.18 7.90
CA ALA A 36 6.50 -10.24 6.66
C ALA A 36 6.18 -9.11 5.68
N TYR A 37 4.94 -8.61 5.68
CA TYR A 37 4.43 -7.55 4.80
C TYR A 37 3.07 -7.06 5.28
N VAL A 38 2.61 -5.96 4.67
CA VAL A 38 1.22 -5.51 4.77
C VAL A 38 0.39 -6.24 3.72
N LEU A 39 -0.76 -6.79 4.12
CA LEU A 39 -1.71 -7.41 3.21
C LEU A 39 -2.99 -6.56 3.12
N SER A 40 -3.33 -6.18 1.90
CA SER A 40 -4.64 -5.62 1.57
C SER A 40 -5.44 -6.61 0.73
N VAL A 41 -6.73 -6.76 1.03
CA VAL A 41 -7.69 -7.56 0.27
C VAL A 41 -8.80 -6.65 -0.21
N ASP A 42 -9.00 -6.58 -1.53
CA ASP A 42 -9.99 -5.71 -2.17
C ASP A 42 -9.92 -4.25 -1.68
N ALA A 43 -8.69 -3.76 -1.53
CA ALA A 43 -8.32 -2.42 -1.06
C ALA A 43 -8.57 -2.11 0.44
N ASP A 44 -8.93 -3.11 1.26
CA ASP A 44 -8.95 -2.99 2.73
C ASP A 44 -7.71 -3.68 3.33
N VAL A 45 -7.06 -3.07 4.33
CA VAL A 45 -5.90 -3.67 5.01
C VAL A 45 -6.40 -4.71 5.99
N GLU A 46 -6.09 -5.99 5.73
CA GLU A 46 -6.48 -7.10 6.60
C GLU A 46 -5.39 -7.46 7.63
N ALA A 47 -4.11 -7.29 7.31
CA ALA A 47 -3.00 -7.67 8.18
C ALA A 47 -1.71 -6.85 7.92
N GLY A 48 -0.79 -6.85 8.89
CA GLY A 48 0.50 -6.16 8.80
C GLY A 48 0.46 -4.67 9.16
N ARG A 49 -0.57 -4.20 9.89
CA ARG A 49 -0.66 -2.81 10.36
C ARG A 49 0.57 -2.39 11.16
N ASP A 50 1.04 -3.23 12.08
CA ASP A 50 2.21 -2.90 12.89
C ASP A 50 3.46 -2.75 12.01
N THR A 51 3.64 -3.62 11.02
CA THR A 51 4.71 -3.51 10.01
C THR A 51 4.64 -2.20 9.23
N TRP A 52 3.43 -1.76 8.86
CA TRP A 52 3.23 -0.45 8.22
C TRP A 52 3.62 0.70 9.15
N MET A 53 3.17 0.66 10.41
CA MET A 53 3.43 1.72 11.38
C MET A 53 4.92 1.83 11.71
N ASP A 54 5.63 0.71 11.86
CA ASP A 54 7.08 0.70 12.06
C ASP A 54 7.81 1.40 10.90
N PHE A 55 7.42 1.10 9.66
CA PHE A 55 7.97 1.78 8.48
C PHE A 55 7.65 3.29 8.48
N TYR A 56 6.38 3.64 8.72
CA TYR A 56 5.93 5.03 8.70
C TYR A 56 6.66 5.86 9.75
N GLU A 57 6.76 5.37 10.98
CA GLU A 57 7.43 6.08 12.07
C GLU A 57 8.93 6.26 11.81
N ALA A 58 9.61 5.23 11.28
CA ALA A 58 11.02 5.31 10.92
C ALA A 58 11.26 6.34 9.79
N ALA A 59 10.47 6.29 8.72
CA ALA A 59 10.58 7.24 7.61
C ALA A 59 10.32 8.69 8.08
N GLN A 60 9.34 8.91 8.97
CA GLN A 60 9.05 10.23 9.54
C GLN A 60 10.15 10.72 10.49
N ALA A 61 10.90 9.81 11.11
CA ALA A 61 12.12 10.14 11.86
C ALA A 61 13.33 10.45 10.95
N GLY A 62 13.19 10.27 9.63
CA GLY A 62 14.28 10.42 8.67
C GLY A 62 15.23 9.22 8.63
N GLU A 63 14.81 8.07 9.15
CA GLU A 63 15.59 6.84 9.19
C GLU A 63 15.31 5.99 7.96
N ASP A 64 16.35 5.33 7.43
CA ASP A 64 16.20 4.40 6.30
C ASP A 64 15.24 3.27 6.69
N ALA A 65 14.20 3.05 5.89
CA ALA A 65 13.15 2.07 6.16
C ALA A 65 12.62 1.43 4.88
N GLU A 66 12.10 0.21 4.99
CA GLU A 66 11.46 -0.49 3.88
C GLU A 66 10.25 -1.29 4.35
N VAL A 67 9.26 -1.43 3.47
CA VAL A 67 8.07 -2.24 3.69
C VAL A 67 7.66 -2.92 2.40
N THR A 68 7.23 -4.17 2.51
CA THR A 68 6.59 -4.89 1.42
C THR A 68 5.08 -4.81 1.58
N LEU A 69 4.39 -4.52 0.49
CA LEU A 69 2.95 -4.39 0.42
C LEU A 69 2.43 -5.44 -0.56
N VAL A 70 1.39 -6.18 -0.16
CA VAL A 70 0.75 -7.20 -0.98
C VAL A 70 -0.73 -6.86 -1.10
N SER A 71 -1.22 -6.71 -2.33
CA SER A 71 -2.65 -6.44 -2.59
C SER A 71 -3.26 -7.63 -3.30
N TRP A 72 -4.18 -8.34 -2.65
CA TRP A 72 -5.00 -9.39 -3.23
C TRP A 72 -6.33 -8.82 -3.73
N TYR A 73 -6.78 -9.25 -4.90
CA TYR A 73 -8.08 -8.90 -5.45
C TYR A 73 -8.88 -10.13 -5.84
N SER A 74 -10.15 -10.16 -5.41
CA SER A 74 -11.12 -11.19 -5.79
C SER A 74 -11.71 -10.90 -7.17
N GLY A 75 -11.29 -11.67 -8.18
CA GLY A 75 -11.41 -11.26 -9.57
C GLY A 75 -10.52 -10.05 -9.90
N ASP A 76 -9.88 -10.06 -11.06
CA ASP A 76 -8.96 -8.98 -11.43
C ASP A 76 -9.72 -7.64 -11.53
N PRO A 77 -9.35 -6.60 -10.76
CA PRO A 77 -10.06 -5.32 -10.74
C PRO A 77 -9.91 -4.58 -12.08
N PHE A 78 -8.98 -5.00 -12.93
CA PHE A 78 -8.76 -4.46 -14.27
C PHE A 78 -9.54 -5.25 -15.35
N ASP A 79 -10.41 -6.19 -14.95
CA ASP A 79 -11.28 -7.01 -15.82
C ASP A 79 -10.51 -7.79 -16.92
N VAL A 80 -9.19 -7.99 -16.72
CA VAL A 80 -8.37 -8.78 -17.64
C VAL A 80 -8.44 -10.28 -17.33
N SER A 81 -8.89 -10.67 -16.14
CA SER A 81 -9.07 -12.06 -15.72
C SER A 81 -10.14 -12.20 -14.64
N ARG A 82 -10.85 -13.33 -14.64
CA ARG A 82 -11.77 -13.72 -13.54
C ARG A 82 -11.06 -14.49 -12.42
N GLN A 83 -9.75 -14.67 -12.55
CA GLN A 83 -8.95 -15.33 -11.52
C GLN A 83 -8.50 -14.30 -10.49
N ASP A 84 -8.44 -14.73 -9.25
CA ASP A 84 -7.86 -13.94 -8.18
C ASP A 84 -6.38 -13.70 -8.48
N ARG A 85 -5.91 -12.50 -8.15
CA ARG A 85 -4.51 -12.13 -8.34
C ARG A 85 -4.05 -11.32 -7.15
N PHE A 86 -2.76 -11.41 -6.87
CA PHE A 86 -2.11 -10.46 -5.99
C PHE A 86 -0.97 -9.73 -6.70
N TYR A 87 -0.71 -8.53 -6.20
CA TYR A 87 0.37 -7.66 -6.63
C TYR A 87 1.25 -7.37 -5.43
N THR A 88 2.56 -7.39 -5.65
CA THR A 88 3.54 -7.02 -4.63
C THR A 88 4.13 -5.68 -4.98
N TYR A 89 4.30 -4.82 -3.98
CA TYR A 89 5.03 -3.57 -4.09
C TYR A 89 6.08 -3.51 -2.99
N HIS A 90 7.24 -2.94 -3.30
CA HIS A 90 8.27 -2.63 -2.32
C HIS A 90 8.38 -1.13 -2.20
N LEU A 91 8.17 -0.61 -1.00
CA LEU A 91 8.33 0.80 -0.69
C LEU A 91 9.55 0.95 0.22
N SER A 92 10.47 1.82 -0.16
CA SER A 92 11.59 2.22 0.69
C SER A 92 11.65 3.72 0.86
N PHE A 93 12.21 4.15 1.99
CA PHE A 93 12.62 5.52 2.25
C PHE A 93 14.12 5.51 2.54
N ALA A 94 14.88 6.26 1.75
CA ALA A 94 16.31 6.41 1.92
C ALA A 94 16.75 7.76 1.35
N ASP A 95 17.73 8.39 1.99
CA ASP A 95 18.27 9.70 1.57
C ASP A 95 17.19 10.79 1.36
N GLY A 96 16.08 10.72 2.10
CA GLY A 96 14.97 11.67 2.00
C GLY A 96 14.02 11.44 0.82
N VAL A 97 14.09 10.29 0.14
CA VAL A 97 13.27 9.97 -1.04
C VAL A 97 12.52 8.67 -0.81
N TYR A 98 11.22 8.68 -1.13
CA TYR A 98 10.41 7.47 -1.18
C TYR A 98 10.56 6.82 -2.57
N THR A 99 10.86 5.52 -2.60
CA THR A 99 10.98 4.73 -3.83
C THR A 99 10.00 3.57 -3.79
N LEU A 100 9.05 3.57 -4.72
CA LEU A 100 8.10 2.49 -4.93
C LEU A 100 8.55 1.63 -6.11
N THR A 101 8.71 0.33 -5.88
CA THR A 101 9.06 -0.66 -6.90
C THR A 101 7.94 -1.66 -7.07
N ALA A 102 7.50 -1.87 -8.31
CA ALA A 102 6.51 -2.87 -8.68
C ALA A 102 7.12 -3.85 -9.70
N PRO A 103 7.29 -5.15 -9.37
CA PRO A 103 7.73 -6.14 -10.34
C PRO A 103 6.65 -6.36 -11.41
N ILE A 104 7.03 -6.25 -12.69
CA ILE A 104 6.20 -6.62 -13.84
C ILE A 104 6.49 -8.07 -14.24
N SER A 105 7.77 -8.46 -14.20
CA SER A 105 8.26 -9.81 -14.49
C SER A 105 9.54 -10.09 -13.69
N GLU A 106 10.14 -11.27 -13.87
CA GLU A 106 11.40 -11.62 -13.20
C GLU A 106 12.57 -10.66 -13.53
N GLU A 107 12.53 -10.03 -14.70
CA GLU A 107 13.59 -9.16 -15.21
C GLU A 107 13.18 -7.68 -15.28
N GLU A 108 11.90 -7.37 -15.08
CA GLU A 108 11.35 -6.04 -15.28
C GLU A 108 10.60 -5.55 -14.04
N SER A 109 10.92 -4.33 -13.62
CA SER A 109 10.19 -3.62 -12.57
C SER A 109 9.96 -2.17 -12.97
N VAL A 110 8.84 -1.62 -12.51
CA VAL A 110 8.59 -0.18 -12.54
C VAL A 110 9.11 0.41 -11.25
N LEU A 111 9.82 1.53 -11.38
CA LEU A 111 10.35 2.31 -10.26
C LEU A 111 9.77 3.72 -10.34
N GLU A 112 9.15 4.15 -9.25
CA GLU A 112 8.58 5.48 -9.07
C GLU A 112 9.16 6.12 -7.82
N THR A 113 9.61 7.37 -7.92
CA THR A 113 10.09 8.14 -6.75
C THR A 113 9.12 9.25 -6.37
N TYR A 114 9.05 9.54 -5.08
CA TYR A 114 8.18 10.55 -4.48
C TYR A 114 8.93 11.31 -3.38
N ALA A 115 8.57 12.58 -3.18
CA ALA A 115 9.21 13.44 -2.18
C ALA A 115 8.62 13.29 -0.77
N CYS A 116 7.34 12.93 -0.66
CA CYS A 116 6.64 12.86 0.62
C CYS A 116 5.67 11.67 0.72
N LEU A 117 5.36 11.31 1.96
CA LEU A 117 4.31 10.39 2.36
C LEU A 117 3.35 11.14 3.30
N LEU A 118 2.19 11.51 2.78
CA LEU A 118 1.17 12.28 3.49
C LEU A 118 0.17 11.33 4.14
N CYS A 119 -0.35 11.70 5.31
CA CYS A 119 -1.41 10.97 6.00
C CYS A 119 -2.65 11.86 6.10
N PHE A 120 -3.78 11.37 5.58
CA PHE A 120 -5.08 12.02 5.65
C PHE A 120 -6.03 11.16 6.48
N ALA A 121 -6.64 11.75 7.51
CA ALA A 121 -7.69 11.13 8.31
C ALA A 121 -8.97 11.92 8.08
N GLU A 122 -9.91 11.33 7.36
CA GLU A 122 -11.06 12.03 6.79
C GLU A 122 -12.34 11.23 7.00
N GLU A 123 -13.42 11.93 7.31
CA GLU A 123 -14.74 11.30 7.34
C GLU A 123 -15.28 11.08 5.92
N PRO A 124 -16.15 10.08 5.70
CA PRO A 124 -16.77 9.89 4.41
C PRO A 124 -17.62 11.08 4.00
N LEU A 125 -17.46 11.50 2.74
CA LEU A 125 -18.18 12.62 2.13
C LEU A 125 -19.72 12.45 2.18
N ALA A 126 -20.21 11.21 2.22
CA ALA A 126 -21.63 10.86 2.33
C ALA A 126 -21.90 10.06 3.60
N ARG A 127 -21.97 10.73 4.75
CA ARG A 127 -22.17 10.12 6.08
C ARG A 127 -23.43 9.23 6.21
N SER A 128 -24.47 9.42 5.40
CA SER A 128 -25.74 8.67 5.55
C SER A 128 -25.71 7.24 4.98
N GLU A 129 -24.72 6.90 4.15
CA GLU A 129 -24.62 5.59 3.49
C GLU A 129 -23.24 4.93 3.66
N ALA A 130 -22.30 5.61 4.30
CA ALA A 130 -20.96 5.09 4.51
C ALA A 130 -20.95 3.99 5.58
N ARG A 131 -20.29 2.87 5.26
CA ARG A 131 -20.10 1.74 6.19
C ARG A 131 -19.04 2.02 7.25
N TYR A 132 -18.17 2.99 6.99
CA TYR A 132 -17.09 3.43 7.87
C TYR A 132 -17.35 4.85 8.39
N GLN A 133 -16.74 5.21 9.51
CA GLN A 133 -16.80 6.55 10.10
C GLN A 133 -15.64 7.44 9.66
N GLU A 134 -14.48 6.83 9.38
CA GLU A 134 -13.26 7.53 9.01
C GLU A 134 -12.46 6.65 8.04
N VAL A 135 -11.78 7.28 7.10
CA VAL A 135 -10.73 6.68 6.28
C VAL A 135 -9.40 7.32 6.64
N ILE A 136 -8.39 6.48 6.89
CA ILE A 136 -7.01 6.91 7.06
C ILE A 136 -6.25 6.47 5.81
N ALA A 137 -5.84 7.44 4.99
CA ALA A 137 -5.16 7.20 3.73
C ALA A 137 -3.73 7.76 3.77
N TYR A 138 -2.77 6.94 3.36
CA TYR A 138 -1.39 7.33 3.18
C TYR A 138 -1.06 7.44 1.71
N VAL A 139 -0.54 8.60 1.32
CA VAL A 139 -0.41 9.01 -0.08
C VAL A 139 1.02 9.44 -0.37
N LEU A 140 1.64 8.77 -1.32
CA LEU A 140 2.91 9.20 -1.91
C LEU A 140 2.65 10.38 -2.85
N ALA A 141 3.42 11.45 -2.73
CA ALA A 141 3.28 12.63 -3.57
C ALA A 141 4.62 13.37 -3.76
N ASP A 142 4.66 14.26 -4.74
CA ASP A 142 5.77 15.21 -4.95
C ASP A 142 5.50 16.57 -4.27
N ASP A 143 4.24 16.83 -3.90
CA ASP A 143 3.80 18.07 -3.26
C ASP A 143 3.41 17.81 -1.79
N ALA A 144 4.12 18.46 -0.86
CA ALA A 144 3.88 18.33 0.58
C ALA A 144 2.62 19.07 1.06
N ASP A 145 2.10 20.02 0.25
CA ASP A 145 0.90 20.79 0.56
C ASP A 145 -0.37 20.17 -0.07
N LEU A 146 -0.24 19.01 -0.72
CA LEU A 146 -1.35 18.28 -1.35
C LEU A 146 -2.47 18.02 -0.33
N THR A 147 -3.71 18.29 -0.73
CA THR A 147 -4.88 18.09 0.12
C THR A 147 -5.67 16.83 -0.25
N TRP A 148 -6.39 16.25 0.71
CA TRP A 148 -7.28 15.11 0.45
C TRP A 148 -8.32 15.39 -0.66
N ARG A 149 -8.84 16.62 -0.73
CA ARG A 149 -9.79 17.03 -1.78
C ARG A 149 -9.16 16.93 -3.17
N GLU A 150 -7.89 17.28 -3.30
CA GLU A 150 -7.15 17.16 -4.56
C GLU A 150 -6.89 15.71 -4.93
N VAL A 151 -6.51 14.87 -3.96
CA VAL A 151 -6.37 13.41 -4.14
C VAL A 151 -7.69 12.81 -4.66
N VAL A 152 -8.80 13.04 -3.98
CA VAL A 152 -10.12 12.55 -4.43
C VAL A 152 -10.51 13.12 -5.80
N GLY A 153 -10.23 14.40 -6.05
CA GLY A 153 -10.48 15.04 -7.34
C GLY A 153 -9.58 14.55 -8.49
N ASN A 154 -8.47 13.88 -8.15
CA ASN A 154 -7.54 13.25 -9.07
C ASN A 154 -7.92 11.79 -9.40
N MET A 155 -8.73 11.13 -8.55
CA MET A 155 -9.20 9.77 -8.81
C MET A 155 -9.93 9.69 -10.16
N GLY A 156 -9.49 8.75 -11.02
CA GLY A 156 -10.04 8.57 -12.36
C GLY A 156 -9.45 9.49 -13.42
N ARG A 157 -8.51 10.37 -13.08
CA ARG A 157 -7.67 11.09 -14.05
C ARG A 157 -6.51 10.22 -14.49
N SER A 158 -6.12 10.39 -15.74
CA SER A 158 -4.98 9.72 -16.34
C SER A 158 -3.81 10.69 -16.48
N PRO A 159 -2.55 10.23 -16.47
CA PRO A 159 -1.40 11.07 -16.83
C PRO A 159 -1.53 11.75 -18.20
N VAL A 160 -2.35 11.20 -19.11
CA VAL A 160 -2.63 11.83 -20.41
C VAL A 160 -3.48 13.10 -20.31
N ASP A 161 -4.13 13.34 -19.18
CA ASP A 161 -4.92 14.55 -18.90
C ASP A 161 -4.02 15.78 -18.66
N GLY A 162 -2.70 15.60 -18.71
CA GLY A 162 -1.70 16.65 -18.76
C GLY A 162 -1.64 17.46 -17.47
N PRO A 163 -1.72 18.80 -17.52
CA PRO A 163 -1.42 19.67 -16.37
C PRO A 163 -2.44 19.57 -15.22
N LEU A 164 -3.55 18.86 -15.41
CA LEU A 164 -4.55 18.62 -14.37
C LEU A 164 -4.33 17.30 -13.63
N TYR A 165 -3.39 16.47 -14.08
CA TYR A 165 -3.03 15.23 -13.39
C TYR A 165 -2.04 15.55 -12.26
N ILE A 166 -2.40 15.13 -11.05
CA ILE A 166 -1.51 15.17 -9.90
C ILE A 166 -0.84 13.80 -9.80
N ARG A 167 0.49 13.80 -9.73
CA ARG A 167 1.25 12.57 -9.53
C ARG A 167 1.21 12.21 -8.05
N GLU A 168 0.24 11.39 -7.71
CA GLU A 168 0.05 10.84 -6.36
C GLU A 168 -0.23 9.35 -6.42
N ARG A 169 -0.02 8.67 -5.29
CA ARG A 169 -0.39 7.27 -5.13
C ARG A 169 -0.83 6.97 -3.71
N ILE A 170 -2.11 6.65 -3.54
CA ILE A 170 -2.62 6.02 -2.32
C ILE A 170 -1.94 4.64 -2.18
N ILE A 171 -1.12 4.48 -1.15
CA ILE A 171 -0.26 3.30 -0.96
C ILE A 171 -0.69 2.41 0.21
N TYR A 172 -1.44 2.99 1.16
CA TYR A 172 -2.07 2.29 2.28
C TYR A 172 -3.35 3.02 2.65
N SER A 173 -4.43 2.28 2.90
CA SER A 173 -5.69 2.83 3.42
C SER A 173 -6.28 1.92 4.49
N GLU A 174 -6.80 2.52 5.55
CA GLU A 174 -7.55 1.83 6.59
C GLU A 174 -8.93 2.47 6.76
N TYR A 175 -9.95 1.64 6.90
CA TYR A 175 -11.32 2.09 7.15
C TYR A 175 -11.70 1.81 8.61
N VAL A 176 -12.05 2.86 9.34
CA VAL A 176 -12.53 2.75 10.72
C VAL A 176 -14.03 2.55 10.70
N TYR A 177 -14.48 1.32 10.94
CA TYR A 177 -15.90 0.98 10.94
C TYR A 177 -16.60 1.43 12.23
N ALA A 178 -17.87 1.79 12.12
CA ALA A 178 -18.70 1.97 13.30
C ALA A 178 -18.82 0.62 14.02
N ALA A 179 -18.63 0.61 15.35
CA ALA A 179 -18.95 -0.58 16.13
C ALA A 179 -20.39 -0.98 15.81
N GLU A 180 -20.58 -2.23 15.35
CA GLU A 180 -21.92 -2.77 15.16
C GLU A 180 -22.66 -2.60 16.49
N ALA A 181 -23.75 -1.84 16.49
CA ALA A 181 -24.64 -1.82 17.64
C ALA A 181 -25.13 -3.26 17.82
N GLU A 182 -24.69 -3.92 18.90
CA GLU A 182 -25.22 -5.23 19.25
C GLU A 182 -26.75 -5.14 19.23
N PRO A 183 -27.45 -6.05 18.52
CA PRO A 183 -28.90 -6.05 18.53
C PRO A 183 -29.36 -6.29 19.97
N SER A 184 -30.01 -5.28 20.55
CA SER A 184 -30.67 -5.35 21.87
C SER A 184 -31.85 -6.31 21.88
#